data_AF-A0A955RYC9-F1
#
_entry.id   AF-A0A955RYC9-F1
#
_cell.length_a   1.000
_cell.length_b   1.000
_cell.length_c   1.000
_cell.angle_alpha   90.00
_cell.angle_beta   90.00
_cell.angle_gamma   90.00
#
_symmetry.space_group_name_H-M   'P 1'
#
loop_
_entity.id
_entity.type
_entity.pdbx_description
1 polymer ?
#
loop_
_entity_poly.entity_id
_entity_poly.type
_entity_poly.pdbx_seq_one_letter_code
_entity_poly.pdbx_strand_id
1 'polypeptide(L)'
;ADNAARDYAYIEEQTAKALKKVGAEIIEGQKASFPVAGFKRLPETIQCECLRQLMAAVKGHGRQLNAVHIKEITDLLANRPEGAVVDLPFGVRVKKDRGHVVIDKKA
;
A
#
# COMPACT_ATOMS: atom_id res chain seq x y z
N ALA A 1 -6.65 27.94 -3.88
CA ALA A 1 -5.53 27.03 -3.59
C ALA A 1 -5.66 26.39 -2.20
N ASP A 2 -6.23 27.08 -1.20
CA ASP A 2 -6.36 26.57 0.18
C ASP A 2 -7.26 25.34 0.37
N ASN A 3 -8.33 25.19 -0.43
CA ASN A 3 -9.25 24.05 -0.27
C ASN A 3 -8.59 22.72 -0.64
N ALA A 4 -7.81 22.68 -1.74
CA ALA A 4 -7.14 21.46 -2.19
C ALA A 4 -6.11 20.95 -1.17
N ALA A 5 -5.39 21.86 -0.49
CA ALA A 5 -4.42 21.48 0.55
C ALA A 5 -5.11 20.90 1.79
N ARG A 6 -6.23 21.48 2.21
CA ARG A 6 -7.05 20.96 3.32
C ARG A 6 -7.66 19.60 2.99
N ASP A 7 -8.17 19.45 1.77
CA ASP A 7 -8.74 18.18 1.30
C ASP A 7 -7.65 17.09 1.27
N TYR A 8 -6.44 17.43 0.87
CA TYR A 8 -5.31 16.50 0.86
C TYR A 8 -4.91 16.06 2.27
N ALA A 9 -4.77 17.02 3.20
CA ALA A 9 -4.44 16.74 4.59
C ALA A 9 -5.51 15.86 5.26
N TYR A 10 -6.78 16.09 4.94
CA TYR A 10 -7.87 15.24 5.43
C TYR A 10 -7.76 13.81 4.90
N ILE A 11 -7.52 13.62 3.60
CA ILE A 11 -7.34 12.29 3.01
C ILE A 11 -6.15 11.57 3.64
N GLU A 12 -5.04 12.28 3.86
CA GLU A 12 -3.84 11.74 4.51
C GLU A 12 -4.13 11.25 5.93
N GLU A 13 -4.87 12.04 6.73
CA GLU A 13 -5.28 11.69 8.08
C GLU A 13 -6.22 10.46 8.09
N GLN A 14 -7.20 10.41 7.17
CA GLN A 14 -8.09 9.26 7.04
C GLN A 14 -7.32 7.99 6.63
N THR A 15 -6.32 8.14 5.76
CA THR A 15 -5.47 7.03 5.31
C THR A 15 -4.65 6.48 6.47
N ALA A 16 -4.03 7.35 7.29
CA ALA A 16 -3.30 6.92 8.47
C ALA A 16 -4.19 6.16 9.47
N LYS A 17 -5.42 6.65 9.70
CA LYS A 17 -6.42 5.97 10.54
C LYS A 17 -6.81 4.61 9.96
N ALA A 18 -6.99 4.51 8.64
CA ALA A 18 -7.32 3.27 7.95
C ALA A 18 -6.20 2.23 8.08
N LEU A 19 -4.94 2.64 7.87
CA LEU A 19 -3.76 1.77 8.04
C LEU A 19 -3.69 1.20 9.45
N LYS A 20 -3.86 2.05 10.47
CA LYS A 20 -3.88 1.62 11.87
C LYS A 20 -5.04 0.65 12.15
N LYS A 21 -6.23 0.91 11.61
CA LYS A 21 -7.42 0.06 11.78
C LYS A 21 -7.25 -1.32 11.14
N VAL A 22 -6.59 -1.38 9.98
CA VAL A 22 -6.30 -2.64 9.28
C VAL A 22 -5.21 -3.46 9.98
N GLY A 23 -4.46 -2.85 10.90
CA GLY A 23 -3.32 -3.50 11.55
C GLY A 23 -2.11 -3.55 10.61
N ALA A 24 -1.89 -2.48 9.85
CA ALA A 24 -0.68 -2.36 9.05
C ALA A 24 0.54 -2.14 9.95
N GLU A 25 1.59 -2.90 9.69
CA GLU A 25 2.90 -2.78 10.31
C GLU A 25 3.85 -2.13 9.29
N ILE A 26 4.57 -1.09 9.72
CA ILE A 26 5.48 -0.34 8.86
C ILE A 26 6.84 -0.26 9.55
N ILE A 27 7.85 -0.76 8.86
CA ILE A 27 9.26 -0.60 9.21
C ILE A 27 9.86 0.31 8.13
N GLU A 28 9.99 1.59 8.49
CA GLU A 28 10.49 2.64 7.61
C GLU A 28 11.79 2.22 6.88
N GLY A 29 11.81 2.43 5.57
CA GLY A 29 12.92 2.12 4.68
C GLY A 29 13.15 0.64 4.39
N GLN A 30 12.37 -0.28 4.97
CA GLN A 30 12.62 -1.72 4.88
C GLN A 30 11.42 -2.52 4.39
N LYS A 31 10.33 -2.51 5.15
CA LYS A 31 9.19 -3.42 4.95
C LYS A 31 7.89 -2.82 5.48
N ALA A 32 6.79 -3.10 4.80
CA ALA A 32 5.46 -2.89 5.34
C ALA A 32 4.62 -4.17 5.16
N SER A 33 3.69 -4.42 6.08
CA SER A 33 2.78 -5.57 5.99
C SER A 33 1.40 -5.27 6.53
N PHE A 34 0.38 -5.92 5.98
CA PHE A 34 -1.00 -5.76 6.44
C PHE A 34 -1.88 -6.98 6.11
N PRO A 35 -2.94 -7.25 6.88
CA PRO A 35 -3.92 -8.29 6.57
C PRO A 35 -4.75 -7.96 5.31
N VAL A 36 -4.84 -8.91 4.37
CA VAL A 36 -5.59 -8.74 3.11
C VAL A 36 -7.08 -8.50 3.37
N ALA A 37 -7.68 -9.25 4.30
CA ALA A 37 -9.11 -9.20 4.56
C ALA A 37 -9.57 -7.85 5.13
N GLY A 38 -8.76 -7.24 6.00
CA GLY A 38 -9.04 -5.90 6.54
C GLY A 38 -8.88 -4.83 5.46
N PHE A 39 -7.83 -4.95 4.65
CA PHE A 39 -7.52 -4.00 3.60
C PHE A 39 -8.58 -3.93 2.49
N LYS A 40 -9.05 -5.09 2.01
CA LYS A 40 -10.08 -5.17 0.95
C LYS A 40 -11.41 -4.52 1.31
N ARG A 41 -11.69 -4.33 2.59
CA ARG A 41 -12.94 -3.70 3.07
C ARG A 41 -12.88 -2.17 3.04
N LEU A 42 -11.70 -1.58 2.82
CA LEU A 42 -11.56 -0.14 2.68
C LEU A 42 -12.15 0.32 1.32
N PRO A 43 -12.63 1.57 1.21
CA PRO A 43 -12.99 2.15 -0.09
C PRO A 43 -11.78 2.16 -1.03
N GLU A 44 -12.00 1.99 -2.34
CA GLU A 44 -10.93 1.92 -3.35
C GLU A 44 -9.98 3.13 -3.28
N THR A 45 -10.51 4.34 -3.14
CA THR A 45 -9.70 5.56 -3.01
C THR A 45 -8.76 5.50 -1.80
N ILE A 46 -9.24 4.95 -0.67
CA ILE A 46 -8.44 4.80 0.55
C ILE A 46 -7.42 3.66 0.38
N GLN A 47 -7.78 2.57 -0.29
CA GLN A 47 -6.83 1.51 -0.63
C GLN A 47 -5.67 2.07 -1.46
N CYS A 48 -5.96 2.85 -2.50
CA CYS A 48 -4.96 3.51 -3.33
C CYS A 48 -4.01 4.37 -2.50
N GLU A 49 -4.54 5.23 -1.62
CA GLU A 49 -3.68 6.07 -0.78
C GLU A 49 -2.89 5.29 0.26
N CYS A 50 -3.48 4.27 0.88
CA CYS A 50 -2.76 3.37 1.76
C CYS A 50 -1.57 2.73 1.05
N LEU A 51 -1.76 2.21 -0.18
CA LEU A 51 -0.68 1.63 -0.97
C LEU A 51 0.40 2.66 -1.30
N ARG A 52 0.03 3.90 -1.64
CA ARG A 52 1.01 4.97 -1.88
C ARG A 52 1.84 5.28 -0.63
N GLN A 53 1.20 5.39 0.54
CA GLN A 53 1.89 5.66 1.80
C GLN A 53 2.81 4.49 2.21
N LEU A 54 2.32 3.25 2.17
CA LEU A 54 3.12 2.06 2.50
C LEU A 54 4.35 1.93 1.61
N MET A 55 4.20 2.23 0.33
CA MET A 55 5.31 2.23 -0.62
C MET A 55 6.29 3.36 -0.38
N ALA A 56 5.80 4.55 -0.05
CA ALA A 56 6.64 5.69 0.32
C ALA A 56 7.48 5.36 1.56
N ALA A 57 6.89 4.70 2.55
CA ALA A 57 7.59 4.26 3.75
C ALA A 57 8.67 3.21 3.43
N VAL A 58 8.38 2.21 2.59
CA VAL A 58 9.36 1.16 2.25
C VAL A 58 10.49 1.68 1.36
N LYS A 59 10.17 2.43 0.30
CA LYS A 59 11.13 2.89 -0.71
C LYS A 59 11.89 4.14 -0.27
N GLY A 60 11.23 5.06 0.45
CA GLY A 60 11.67 6.44 0.66
C GLY A 60 11.22 7.40 -0.45
N HIS A 61 11.71 8.65 -0.41
CA HIS A 61 11.34 9.70 -1.38
C HIS A 61 11.78 9.36 -2.80
N GLY A 62 10.84 9.38 -3.76
CA GLY A 62 11.12 9.14 -5.18
C GLY A 62 9.84 9.00 -6.01
N ARG A 63 9.97 8.50 -7.26
CA ARG A 63 8.83 8.26 -8.16
C ARG A 63 7.71 7.46 -7.47
N GLN A 64 6.50 8.01 -7.50
CA GLN A 64 5.30 7.42 -6.95
C GLN A 64 4.81 6.25 -7.80
N LEU A 65 3.99 5.36 -7.21
CA LEU A 65 3.26 4.37 -7.99
C LEU A 65 2.30 5.06 -8.96
N ASN A 66 2.30 4.60 -10.21
CA ASN A 66 1.26 4.99 -11.16
C ASN A 66 0.02 4.09 -10.97
N ALA A 67 -1.06 4.40 -11.69
CA ALA A 67 -2.30 3.64 -11.64
C ALA A 67 -2.14 2.16 -12.05
N VAL A 68 -1.17 1.86 -12.93
CA VAL A 68 -0.91 0.48 -13.39
C VAL A 68 -0.40 -0.38 -12.23
N HIS A 69 0.59 0.12 -11.48
CA HIS A 69 1.13 -0.61 -10.33
C HIS A 69 0.09 -0.82 -9.24
N ILE A 70 -0.74 0.20 -8.97
CA ILE A 70 -1.82 0.09 -7.98
C ILE A 70 -2.80 -1.01 -8.43
N LYS A 71 -3.18 -1.02 -9.71
CA LYS A 71 -4.05 -2.06 -10.27
C LYS A 71 -3.45 -3.46 -10.15
N GLU A 72 -2.16 -3.62 -10.40
CA GLU A 72 -1.47 -4.91 -10.25
C GLU A 72 -1.46 -5.39 -8.79
N ILE A 73 -1.22 -4.51 -7.84
CA ILE A 73 -1.30 -4.85 -6.41
C ILE A 73 -2.73 -5.23 -6.06
N THR A 74 -3.72 -4.44 -6.46
CA THR A 74 -5.14 -4.74 -6.18
C THR A 74 -5.56 -6.09 -6.80
N ASP A 75 -5.08 -6.42 -8.00
CA ASP A 75 -5.27 -7.72 -8.64
C ASP A 75 -4.61 -8.86 -7.85
N LEU A 76 -3.37 -8.66 -7.35
CA LEU A 76 -2.70 -9.60 -6.45
C LEU A 76 -3.53 -9.88 -5.19
N LEU A 77 -4.10 -8.83 -4.58
CA LEU A 77 -4.97 -8.97 -3.41
C LEU A 77 -6.24 -9.74 -3.76
N ALA A 78 -6.91 -9.34 -4.84
CA ALA A 78 -8.23 -9.80 -5.26
C ALA A 78 -8.21 -11.25 -5.75
N ASN A 79 -7.37 -11.55 -6.73
CA ASN A 79 -7.56 -12.65 -7.66
C ASN A 79 -6.44 -13.70 -7.60
N ARG A 80 -5.26 -13.35 -7.08
CA ARG A 80 -4.10 -14.23 -7.10
C ARG A 80 -4.02 -15.14 -5.84
N PRO A 81 -3.49 -16.36 -5.99
CA PRO A 81 -3.34 -17.30 -4.89
C PRO A 81 -2.30 -16.84 -3.87
N GLU A 82 -2.27 -17.53 -2.73
CA GLU A 82 -1.26 -17.38 -1.69
C GLU A 82 0.15 -17.65 -2.24
N GLY A 83 1.15 -16.88 -1.80
CA GLY A 83 2.52 -16.99 -2.29
C GLY A 83 2.80 -16.25 -3.61
N ALA A 84 1.77 -15.66 -4.24
CA ALA A 84 1.98 -14.83 -5.43
C ALA A 84 2.80 -13.57 -5.11
N VAL A 85 3.63 -13.17 -6.08
CA VAL A 85 4.51 -12.01 -5.99
C VAL A 85 4.28 -11.09 -7.18
N VAL A 86 4.25 -9.79 -6.93
CA VAL A 86 4.31 -8.73 -7.94
C VAL A 86 5.61 -7.97 -7.73
N ASP A 87 6.47 -7.97 -8.74
CA ASP A 87 7.64 -7.11 -8.78
C ASP A 87 7.19 -5.73 -9.25
N LEU A 88 7.39 -4.72 -8.38
CA LEU A 88 7.14 -3.33 -8.70
C LEU A 88 8.45 -2.65 -9.12
N PRO A 89 8.38 -1.53 -9.86
CA PRO A 89 9.57 -0.76 -10.17
C PRO A 89 10.29 -0.29 -8.89
N PHE A 90 11.55 0.12 -9.07
CA PHE A 90 12.43 0.61 -8.00
C PHE A 90 12.88 -0.45 -7.01
N GLY A 91 12.87 -1.73 -7.42
CA GLY A 91 13.36 -2.82 -6.59
C GLY A 91 12.49 -3.03 -5.35
N VAL A 92 11.17 -2.91 -5.50
CA VAL A 92 10.21 -3.26 -4.45
C VAL A 92 9.42 -4.46 -4.94
N ARG A 93 9.16 -5.42 -4.05
CA ARG A 93 8.27 -6.55 -4.33
C ARG A 93 7.09 -6.52 -3.39
N VAL A 94 5.97 -7.02 -3.86
CA VAL A 94 4.74 -7.21 -3.08
C VAL A 94 4.39 -8.68 -3.12
N LYS A 95 4.38 -9.33 -1.96
CA LYS A 95 4.07 -10.74 -1.80
C LYS A 95 2.80 -10.91 -0.99
N LYS A 96 1.93 -11.81 -1.42
CA LYS A 96 0.84 -12.34 -0.59
C LYS A 96 1.38 -13.53 0.20
N ASP A 97 1.37 -13.44 1.53
CA ASP A 97 1.82 -14.51 2.43
C ASP A 97 0.88 -14.70 3.62
N ARG A 98 0.32 -15.91 3.77
CA ARG A 98 -0.54 -16.35 4.88
C ARG A 98 -1.66 -15.34 5.21
N GLY A 99 -2.41 -14.90 4.20
CA GLY A 99 -3.49 -13.92 4.36
C GLY A 99 -3.02 -12.48 4.65
N HIS A 100 -1.72 -12.25 4.63
CA HIS A 100 -1.10 -10.93 4.70
C HIS A 100 -0.50 -10.55 3.37
N VAL A 101 -0.24 -9.25 3.23
CA VAL A 101 0.61 -8.71 2.18
C VAL A 101 1.87 -8.20 2.83
N VAL A 102 2.99 -8.46 2.16
CA VAL A 102 4.31 -7.98 2.53
C VAL A 102 4.84 -7.17 1.36
N ILE A 103 5.24 -5.94 1.65
CA ILE A 103 5.93 -5.03 0.74
C ILE A 103 7.34 -4.86 1.29
N ASP A 104 8.36 -5.20 0.51
CA ASP A 104 9.76 -5.05 0.92
C ASP A 104 10.67 -4.74 -0.27
N LYS A 105 11.85 -4.19 0.03
CA LYS A 105 12.88 -4.01 -0.99
C LYS A 105 13.38 -5.37 -1.47
N LYS A 106 13.54 -5.51 -2.78
CA LYS A 106 14.24 -6.63 -3.40
C LYS A 106 15.70 -6.55 -2.97
N ALA A 107 16.19 -7.65 -2.40
CA ALA A 107 17.60 -7.83 -2.07
C ALA A 107 18.46 -7.81 -3.35
#